data_AF-A0A6A5AL50-F1
#
_entry.id   AF-A0A6A5AL50-F1
#
_cell.length_a   1.000
_cell.length_b   1.000
_cell.length_c   1.000
_cell.angle_alpha   90.00
_cell.angle_beta   90.00
_cell.angle_gamma   90.00
#
_symmetry.space_group_name_H-M   'P 1'
#
loop_
_entity.id
_entity.type
_entity.pdbx_description
1 polymer ?
#
loop_
_entity_poly.entity_id
_entity_poly.type
_entity_poly.pdbx_seq_one_letter_code
_entity_poly.pdbx_strand_id
1 'polypeptide(L)'
;MLPFSSHVVGAVAGVAGVRVLRLTFVGELGYELHIPKAGCAAVYAAIMAADAAVVNAGYLCMDSMSVEKGYKHWHEDLRSDDTPVEAGMLFAVKLGKPIDLFLGKHAIAAQKERGVAKKLIGLTPNDPIPLHGNEAIWRNNVCVGFIRRCAYGHTVGQSVG
;
A
#
# COMPACT_ATOMS: atom_id res chain seq x y z
N MET A 1 2.77 24.14 0.10
CA MET A 1 2.70 22.69 -0.16
C MET A 1 1.76 22.06 0.86
N LEU A 2 0.82 21.20 0.47
CA LEU A 2 -0.11 20.56 1.41
C LEU A 2 0.66 19.67 2.41
N PRO A 3 0.29 19.58 3.70
CA PRO A 3 0.86 18.58 4.62
C PRO A 3 0.59 17.14 4.15
N PHE A 4 1.46 16.19 4.50
CA PHE A 4 1.23 14.77 4.18
C PHE A 4 -0.08 14.28 4.81
N SER A 5 -0.81 13.41 4.11
CA SER A 5 -2.12 12.88 4.55
C SER A 5 -3.18 13.97 4.79
N SER A 6 -3.09 15.10 4.08
CA SER A 6 -4.11 16.15 4.06
C SER A 6 -4.71 16.31 2.66
N HIS A 7 -5.85 16.99 2.58
CA HIS A 7 -6.51 17.28 1.32
C HIS A 7 -7.10 18.69 1.27
N VAL A 8 -7.34 19.19 0.07
CA VAL A 8 -8.14 20.40 -0.20
C VAL A 8 -9.08 20.16 -1.38
N VAL A 9 -10.12 20.98 -1.50
CA VAL A 9 -10.98 21.02 -2.69
C VAL A 9 -10.74 22.34 -3.39
N GLY A 10 -10.51 22.31 -4.70
CA GLY A 10 -10.19 23.51 -5.47
C GLY A 10 -10.38 23.31 -6.97
N ALA A 11 -9.67 24.11 -7.76
CA ALA A 11 -9.65 23.99 -9.22
C ALA A 11 -8.27 23.51 -9.71
N VAL A 12 -8.28 22.60 -10.69
CA VAL A 12 -7.08 22.11 -11.38
C VAL A 12 -7.34 22.22 -12.88
N ALA A 13 -6.43 22.86 -13.62
CA ALA A 13 -6.58 23.10 -15.06
C ALA A 13 -7.95 23.66 -15.47
N GLY A 14 -8.48 24.61 -14.67
CA GLY A 14 -9.80 25.22 -14.90
C GLY A 14 -11.01 24.36 -14.49
N VAL A 15 -10.81 23.11 -14.08
CA VAL A 15 -11.88 22.23 -13.58
C VAL A 15 -12.06 22.46 -12.08
N ALA A 16 -13.20 22.99 -11.67
CA ALA A 16 -13.56 23.18 -10.26
C ALA A 16 -14.02 21.88 -9.58
N GLY A 17 -14.01 21.87 -8.25
CA GLY A 17 -14.49 20.73 -7.45
C GLY A 17 -13.54 19.54 -7.40
N VAL A 18 -12.27 19.72 -7.79
CA VAL A 18 -11.25 18.68 -7.71
C VAL A 18 -10.76 18.56 -6.28
N ARG A 19 -10.79 17.36 -5.72
CA ARG A 19 -10.15 17.07 -4.43
C ARG A 19 -8.71 16.63 -4.68
N VAL A 20 -7.78 17.35 -4.07
CA VAL A 20 -6.34 17.08 -4.15
C VAL A 20 -5.90 16.53 -2.80
N LEU A 21 -5.43 15.29 -2.77
CA LEU A 21 -4.94 14.62 -1.56
C LEU A 21 -3.43 14.44 -1.66
N ARG A 22 -2.67 14.83 -0.64
CA ARG A 22 -1.24 14.51 -0.58
C ARG A 22 -1.04 13.12 0.00
N LEU A 23 -1.21 12.12 -0.86
CA LEU A 23 -1.07 10.69 -0.58
C LEU A 23 -0.67 9.99 -1.90
N THR A 24 0.11 8.91 -1.80
CA THR A 24 0.45 8.05 -2.93
C THR A 24 0.57 6.61 -2.46
N PHE A 25 0.28 5.65 -3.34
CA PHE A 25 0.53 4.23 -3.08
C PHE A 25 1.92 3.78 -3.56
N VAL A 26 2.70 4.65 -4.22
CA VAL A 26 4.07 4.36 -4.66
C VAL A 26 5.14 4.86 -3.69
N GLY A 27 4.75 5.56 -2.62
CA GLY A 27 5.63 6.03 -1.56
C GLY A 27 6.64 7.12 -1.96
N GLU A 28 6.32 7.83 -3.04
CA GLU A 28 7.03 9.03 -3.50
C GLU A 28 6.15 10.28 -3.32
N LEU A 29 6.76 11.46 -3.50
CA LEU A 29 6.00 12.71 -3.50
C LEU A 29 4.99 12.71 -4.66
N GLY A 30 3.73 12.91 -4.34
CA GLY A 30 2.68 13.06 -5.33
C GLY A 30 1.34 13.41 -4.68
N TYR A 31 0.33 13.44 -5.54
CA TYR A 31 -1.04 13.75 -5.16
C TYR A 31 -2.02 12.82 -5.87
N GLU A 32 -3.07 12.42 -5.17
CA GLU A 32 -4.26 11.83 -5.78
C GLU A 32 -5.25 12.94 -6.13
N LEU A 33 -5.75 12.91 -7.36
CA LEU A 33 -6.71 13.88 -7.87
C LEU A 33 -8.06 13.19 -8.08
N HIS A 34 -9.05 13.51 -7.25
CA HIS A 34 -10.42 13.06 -7.47
C HIS A 34 -11.16 14.16 -8.23
N ILE A 35 -11.44 13.88 -9.51
CA ILE A 35 -11.87 14.87 -10.49
C ILE A 35 -13.33 14.58 -10.90
N PRO A 36 -14.20 15.60 -11.04
CA PRO A 36 -15.50 15.40 -11.66
C PRO A 36 -15.33 14.79 -13.06
N LYS A 37 -16.09 13.74 -13.38
CA LYS A 37 -15.92 12.93 -14.60
C LYS A 37 -15.72 13.75 -15.88
N ALA A 38 -16.49 14.82 -16.05
CA ALA A 38 -16.42 15.69 -17.23
C ALA A 38 -15.07 16.40 -17.41
N GLY A 39 -14.32 16.62 -16.33
CA GLY A 39 -13.03 17.30 -16.34
C GLY A 39 -11.80 16.38 -16.42
N CYS A 40 -11.96 15.06 -16.34
CA CYS A 40 -10.82 14.13 -16.28
C CYS A 40 -9.88 14.26 -17.48
N ALA A 41 -10.42 14.33 -18.71
CA ALA A 41 -9.61 14.45 -19.92
C ALA A 41 -8.83 15.76 -19.98
N ALA A 42 -9.46 16.88 -19.59
CA ALA A 42 -8.83 18.19 -19.58
C ALA A 42 -7.70 18.27 -18.54
N VAL A 43 -7.94 17.76 -17.32
CA VAL A 43 -6.91 17.72 -16.28
C VAL A 43 -5.74 16.81 -16.68
N TYR A 44 -6.02 15.62 -17.23
CA TYR A 44 -4.98 14.72 -17.71
C TYR A 44 -4.10 15.36 -18.79
N ALA A 45 -4.73 15.96 -19.81
CA ALA A 45 -3.99 16.64 -20.88
C ALA A 45 -3.12 17.78 -20.34
N ALA A 46 -3.63 18.56 -19.38
CA ALA A 46 -2.86 19.62 -18.74
C ALA A 46 -1.65 19.11 -17.95
N ILE A 47 -1.77 17.98 -17.25
CA ILE A 47 -0.65 17.35 -16.53
C ILE A 47 0.41 16.85 -17.51
N MET A 48 -0.01 16.14 -18.57
CA MET A 48 0.92 15.63 -19.59
C MET A 48 1.64 16.74 -20.34
N ALA A 49 1.02 17.91 -20.49
CA ALA A 49 1.62 19.08 -21.15
C ALA A 49 2.47 19.94 -20.20
N ALA A 50 2.42 19.73 -18.88
CA ALA A 50 3.09 20.57 -17.90
C ALA A 50 4.62 20.40 -17.91
N ASP A 51 5.10 19.19 -18.23
CA ASP A 51 6.52 18.87 -18.34
C ASP A 51 6.69 17.68 -19.30
N ALA A 52 7.64 17.79 -20.23
CA ALA A 52 7.94 16.75 -21.21
C ALA A 52 8.48 15.45 -20.59
N ALA A 53 8.94 15.48 -19.33
CA ALA A 53 9.38 14.30 -18.59
C ALA A 53 8.23 13.49 -17.97
N VAL A 54 7.00 14.00 -17.98
CA VAL A 54 5.84 13.28 -17.44
C VAL A 54 5.52 12.09 -18.33
N VAL A 55 5.42 10.91 -17.72
CA VAL A 55 5.07 9.67 -18.40
C VAL A 55 3.92 8.96 -17.69
N ASN A 56 3.18 8.16 -18.45
CA ASN A 56 2.18 7.27 -17.87
C ASN A 56 2.87 6.09 -17.17
N ALA A 57 2.34 5.71 -16.00
CA ALA A 57 2.72 4.50 -15.30
C ALA A 57 1.46 3.65 -15.04
N GLY A 58 1.59 2.34 -15.23
CA GLY A 58 0.50 1.38 -15.02
C GLY A 58 0.58 0.66 -13.68
N TYR A 59 -0.37 -0.26 -13.47
CA TYR A 59 -0.50 -1.03 -12.22
C TYR A 59 0.77 -1.79 -11.83
N LEU A 60 1.47 -2.43 -12.78
CA LEU A 60 2.70 -3.18 -12.46
C LEU A 60 3.82 -2.31 -11.86
N CYS A 61 3.93 -1.06 -12.32
CA CYS A 61 4.87 -0.09 -11.73
C CYS A 61 4.44 0.26 -10.29
N MET A 62 3.16 0.54 -10.10
CA MET A 62 2.60 0.82 -8.79
C MET A 62 2.74 -0.37 -7.82
N ASP A 63 2.57 -1.59 -8.31
CA ASP A 63 2.74 -2.80 -7.53
C ASP A 63 4.19 -2.99 -7.09
N SER A 64 5.13 -2.90 -8.03
CA SER A 64 6.57 -2.93 -7.74
C SER A 64 6.96 -1.93 -6.65
N MET A 65 6.59 -0.66 -6.83
CA MET A 65 6.96 0.41 -5.88
C MET A 65 6.28 0.24 -4.53
N SER A 66 5.00 -0.13 -4.49
CA SER A 66 4.27 -0.31 -3.23
C SER A 66 4.79 -1.51 -2.41
N VAL A 67 5.23 -2.58 -3.07
CA VAL A 67 5.91 -3.72 -2.43
C VAL A 67 7.22 -3.27 -1.78
N GLU A 68 8.04 -2.47 -2.47
CA GLU A 68 9.29 -1.93 -1.90
C GLU A 68 9.04 -1.08 -0.64
N LYS A 69 7.93 -0.35 -0.59
CA LYS A 69 7.53 0.46 0.58
C LYS A 69 6.85 -0.37 1.68
N GLY A 70 6.57 -1.66 1.41
CA GLY A 70 5.87 -2.56 2.33
C GLY A 70 4.39 -2.21 2.54
N TYR A 71 3.80 -1.40 1.64
CA TYR A 71 2.38 -1.04 1.72
C TYR A 71 1.51 -2.27 1.46
N LYS A 72 0.46 -2.38 2.27
CA LYS A 72 -0.39 -3.57 2.31
C LYS A 72 -1.55 -3.42 1.35
N HIS A 73 -1.70 -4.38 0.46
CA HIS A 73 -2.81 -4.46 -0.47
C HIS A 73 -3.86 -5.44 0.04
N TRP A 74 -5.11 -4.98 0.12
CA TRP A 74 -6.23 -5.81 0.53
C TRP A 74 -6.49 -6.89 -0.53
N HIS A 75 -6.82 -8.11 -0.11
CA HIS A 75 -6.92 -9.36 -0.88
C HIS A 75 -5.59 -10.05 -1.24
N GLU A 76 -4.47 -9.34 -1.25
CA GLU A 76 -3.14 -9.92 -1.50
C GLU A 76 -2.38 -10.12 -0.19
N ASP A 77 -1.88 -9.03 0.39
CA ASP A 77 -1.17 -9.01 1.68
C ASP A 77 -2.12 -9.29 2.85
N LEU A 78 -3.31 -8.66 2.80
CA LEU A 78 -4.30 -8.69 3.87
C LEU A 78 -5.54 -9.43 3.41
N ARG A 79 -6.00 -10.37 4.22
CA ARG A 79 -7.26 -11.08 4.00
C ARG A 79 -8.10 -11.07 5.26
N SER A 80 -9.33 -11.54 5.15
CA SER A 80 -10.27 -11.59 6.28
C SER A 80 -9.83 -12.55 7.40
N ASP A 81 -8.86 -13.42 7.13
CA ASP A 81 -8.22 -14.34 8.08
C ASP A 81 -6.91 -13.80 8.69
N ASP A 82 -6.58 -12.52 8.45
CA ASP A 82 -5.44 -11.85 9.07
C ASP A 82 -5.92 -10.78 10.07
N THR A 83 -5.18 -10.63 11.17
CA THR A 83 -5.44 -9.56 12.12
C THR A 83 -4.47 -8.39 11.96
N PRO A 84 -4.81 -7.18 12.43
CA PRO A 84 -3.87 -6.07 12.47
C PRO A 84 -2.60 -6.33 13.29
N VAL A 85 -2.64 -7.28 14.24
CA VAL A 85 -1.46 -7.68 15.03
C VAL A 85 -0.52 -8.54 14.17
N GLU A 86 -1.08 -9.52 13.45
CA GLU A 86 -0.33 -10.42 12.56
C GLU A 86 0.25 -9.66 11.36
N ALA A 87 -0.51 -8.70 10.82
CA ALA A 87 -0.12 -7.90 9.66
C ALA A 87 0.82 -6.72 9.98
N GLY A 88 1.17 -6.50 11.26
CA GLY A 88 2.01 -5.36 11.66
C GLY A 88 1.31 -4.00 11.53
N MET A 89 -0.02 -3.96 11.50
CA MET A 89 -0.83 -2.77 11.24
C MET A 89 -1.37 -2.09 12.51
N LEU A 90 -0.80 -2.36 13.68
CA LEU A 90 -1.24 -1.76 14.94
C LEU A 90 -1.16 -0.22 14.95
N PHE A 91 -0.31 0.38 14.11
CA PHE A 91 -0.25 1.84 13.95
C PHE A 91 -1.57 2.45 13.43
N ALA A 92 -2.38 1.68 12.72
CA ALA A 92 -3.69 2.08 12.21
C ALA A 92 -4.84 1.80 13.21
N VAL A 93 -4.56 1.16 14.35
CA VAL A 93 -5.58 0.73 15.32
C VAL A 93 -5.54 1.57 16.59
N LYS A 94 -6.62 2.32 16.85
CA LYS A 94 -6.73 3.22 18.00
C LYS A 94 -7.18 2.50 19.29
N LEU A 95 -6.37 1.56 19.78
CA LEU A 95 -6.71 0.77 20.99
C LEU A 95 -6.87 1.64 22.26
N GLY A 96 -6.05 2.68 22.41
CA GLY A 96 -6.03 3.54 23.60
C GLY A 96 -7.00 4.72 23.57
N LYS A 97 -7.83 4.88 22.53
CA LYS A 97 -8.80 5.98 22.50
C LYS A 97 -10.08 5.58 23.24
N PRO A 98 -10.69 6.54 23.96
CA PRO A 98 -12.01 6.37 24.57
C PRO A 98 -13.14 6.33 23.52
N ILE A 99 -12.81 6.34 22.22
CA ILE A 99 -13.77 6.04 21.15
C ILE A 99 -14.41 4.67 21.47
N ASP A 100 -15.73 4.65 21.31
CA ASP A 100 -16.62 3.51 21.47
C ASP A 100 -16.03 2.23 20.89
N LEU A 101 -16.49 1.10 21.43
CA LEU A 101 -16.14 -0.24 20.97
C LEU A 101 -16.28 -0.35 19.45
N PHE A 102 -15.17 -0.30 18.71
CA PHE A 102 -15.16 -0.70 17.31
C PHE A 102 -15.12 -2.23 17.23
N LEU A 103 -15.67 -2.77 16.15
CA LEU A 103 -15.73 -4.20 15.93
C LEU A 103 -14.32 -4.82 15.99
N GLY A 104 -14.13 -5.79 16.89
CA GLY A 104 -12.84 -6.48 17.07
C GLY A 104 -11.87 -5.82 18.06
N LYS A 105 -12.19 -4.69 18.70
CA LYS A 105 -11.30 -4.01 19.67
C LYS A 105 -10.74 -4.95 20.73
N HIS A 106 -11.61 -5.71 21.42
CA HIS A 106 -11.20 -6.65 22.46
C HIS A 106 -10.36 -7.80 21.92
N ALA A 107 -10.73 -8.36 20.76
CA ALA A 107 -10.00 -9.45 20.13
C ALA A 107 -8.57 -9.01 19.77
N ILE A 108 -8.41 -7.81 19.19
CA ILE A 108 -7.11 -7.26 18.83
C ILE A 108 -6.29 -6.94 20.08
N ALA A 109 -6.89 -6.36 21.12
CA ALA A 109 -6.20 -6.06 22.38
C ALA A 109 -5.66 -7.35 23.04
N ALA A 110 -6.51 -8.37 23.18
CA ALA A 110 -6.12 -9.66 23.76
C ALA A 110 -5.05 -10.38 22.92
N GLN A 111 -5.14 -10.34 21.59
CA GLN A 111 -4.12 -10.94 20.73
C GLN A 111 -2.77 -10.19 20.81
N LYS A 112 -2.80 -8.86 20.96
CA LYS A 112 -1.57 -8.07 21.17
C LYS A 112 -0.84 -8.50 22.45
N GLU A 113 -1.57 -8.74 23.54
CA GLU A 113 -1.00 -9.18 24.82
C GLU A 113 -0.50 -10.63 24.77
N ARG A 114 -1.29 -11.53 24.19
CA ARG A 114 -0.95 -12.96 24.09
C ARG A 114 0.16 -13.25 23.07
N GLY A 115 0.33 -12.39 22.07
CA GLY A 115 1.20 -12.65 20.92
C GLY A 115 0.51 -13.40 19.78
N VAL A 116 1.27 -13.65 18.71
CA VAL A 116 0.78 -14.24 17.45
C VAL A 116 1.64 -15.42 17.02
N ALA A 117 1.01 -16.42 16.39
CA ALA A 117 1.69 -17.59 15.83
C ALA A 117 2.20 -17.38 14.39
N LYS A 118 1.60 -16.43 13.65
CA LYS A 118 2.02 -16.00 12.31
C LYS A 118 2.23 -14.49 12.27
N LYS A 119 3.09 -14.03 11.36
CA LYS A 119 3.28 -12.60 11.05
C LYS A 119 3.47 -12.43 9.55
N LEU A 120 2.91 -11.35 9.01
CA LEU A 120 3.27 -10.89 7.68
C LEU A 120 4.63 -10.19 7.75
N ILE A 121 5.58 -10.63 6.94
CA ILE A 121 6.95 -10.11 6.88
C ILE A 121 7.31 -9.81 5.43
N GLY A 122 8.28 -8.91 5.22
CA GLY A 122 8.91 -8.73 3.92
C GLY A 122 10.14 -9.63 3.79
N LEU A 123 10.30 -10.24 2.63
CA LEU A 123 11.38 -11.14 2.28
C LEU A 123 11.96 -10.78 0.92
N THR A 124 13.22 -11.16 0.77
CA THR A 124 13.97 -10.99 -0.46
C THR A 124 14.84 -12.23 -0.63
N PRO A 125 14.70 -12.99 -1.74
CA PRO A 125 15.58 -14.11 -2.02
C PRO A 125 17.02 -13.63 -2.21
N ASN A 126 17.99 -14.42 -1.76
CA ASN A 126 19.42 -14.12 -1.99
C ASN A 126 19.80 -14.31 -3.47
N ASP A 127 19.17 -15.28 -4.12
CA ASP A 127 19.37 -15.56 -5.55
C ASP A 127 18.39 -14.71 -6.38
N PRO A 128 18.74 -14.34 -7.63
CA PRO A 128 17.90 -13.53 -8.51
C PRO A 128 16.75 -14.36 -9.10
N ILE A 129 15.89 -14.90 -8.24
CA ILE A 129 14.74 -15.71 -8.62
C ILE A 129 13.49 -14.84 -8.69
N PRO A 130 12.69 -14.96 -9.77
CA PRO A 130 11.40 -14.30 -9.82
C PRO A 130 10.44 -14.93 -8.80
N LEU A 131 9.61 -14.08 -8.19
CA LEU A 131 8.49 -14.48 -7.35
C LEU A 131 7.19 -14.17 -8.09
N HIS A 132 6.21 -15.07 -7.97
CA HIS A 132 4.90 -15.02 -8.62
C HIS A 132 3.72 -15.09 -7.63
N GLY A 133 3.96 -15.48 -6.38
CA GLY A 133 2.96 -15.58 -5.32
C GLY A 133 2.51 -17.02 -5.06
N ASN A 134 2.18 -17.29 -3.80
CA ASN A 134 1.82 -18.61 -3.24
C ASN A 134 2.95 -19.65 -3.21
N GLU A 135 4.19 -19.28 -3.51
CA GLU A 135 5.34 -20.16 -3.30
C GLU A 135 5.50 -20.51 -1.83
N ALA A 136 5.78 -21.78 -1.52
CA ALA A 136 5.99 -22.23 -0.15
C ALA A 136 7.30 -21.68 0.43
N ILE A 137 7.23 -21.17 1.66
CA ILE A 137 8.40 -20.74 2.43
C ILE A 137 8.83 -21.91 3.31
N TRP A 138 10.09 -22.34 3.16
CA TRP A 138 10.66 -23.44 3.91
C TRP A 138 11.71 -22.94 4.90
N ARG A 139 11.71 -23.52 6.11
CA ARG A 139 12.74 -23.32 7.12
C ARG A 139 13.07 -24.67 7.76
N ASN A 140 14.33 -25.08 7.71
CA ASN A 140 14.80 -26.35 8.30
C ASN A 140 13.97 -27.56 7.85
N ASN A 141 13.69 -27.66 6.54
CA ASN A 141 12.88 -28.72 5.93
C ASN A 141 11.41 -28.78 6.44
N VAL A 142 10.89 -27.69 6.99
CA VAL A 142 9.48 -27.53 7.37
C VAL A 142 8.89 -26.38 6.57
N CYS A 143 7.72 -26.61 5.96
CA CYS A 143 6.94 -25.54 5.34
C CYS A 143 6.34 -24.65 6.43
N VAL A 144 6.67 -23.36 6.43
CA VAL A 144 6.30 -22.40 7.49
C VAL A 144 5.38 -21.28 7.01
N GLY A 145 5.03 -21.28 5.72
CA GLY A 145 4.16 -20.28 5.13
C GLY A 145 4.27 -20.25 3.62
N PHE A 146 3.86 -19.14 3.04
CA PHE A 146 3.93 -18.91 1.61
C PHE A 146 4.03 -17.42 1.28
N ILE A 147 4.57 -17.10 0.12
CA ILE A 147 4.62 -15.74 -0.41
C ILE A 147 3.19 -15.27 -0.70
N ARG A 148 2.79 -14.13 -0.15
CA ARG A 148 1.44 -13.57 -0.36
C ARG A 148 1.40 -12.75 -1.65
N ARG A 149 2.15 -11.66 -1.64
CA ARG A 149 2.28 -10.67 -2.70
C ARG A 149 3.75 -10.50 -2.99
N CYS A 150 4.11 -10.34 -4.25
CA CYS A 150 5.49 -10.10 -4.62
C CYS A 150 5.59 -9.29 -5.91
N ALA A 151 6.74 -8.66 -6.08
CA ALA A 151 7.10 -7.99 -7.32
C ALA A 151 8.62 -7.96 -7.45
N TYR A 152 9.12 -7.71 -8.66
CA TYR A 152 10.51 -7.28 -8.81
C TYR A 152 10.61 -5.80 -8.40
N GLY A 153 11.41 -5.51 -7.38
CA GLY A 153 11.68 -4.15 -6.96
C GLY A 153 12.79 -3.54 -7.82
N HIS A 154 12.44 -2.59 -8.68
CA HIS A 154 13.40 -1.96 -9.59
C HIS A 154 14.37 -1.02 -8.87
N THR A 155 14.00 -0.45 -7.72
CA THR A 155 14.89 0.39 -6.89
C THR A 155 15.88 -0.48 -6.13
N VAL A 156 15.42 -1.62 -5.60
CA VAL A 156 16.26 -2.54 -4.82
C VAL A 156 17.02 -3.56 -5.69
N GLY A 157 16.65 -3.70 -6.97
CA GLY A 157 17.33 -4.58 -7.92
C GLY A 157 17.12 -6.08 -7.69
N GLN A 158 16.01 -6.47 -7.06
CA GLN A 158 15.73 -7.86 -6.67
C GLN A 158 14.24 -8.10 -6.42
N SER A 159 13.83 -9.37 -6.37
CA SER A 159 12.46 -9.74 -6.02
C SER A 159 12.17 -9.51 -4.54
N VAL A 160 11.01 -8.93 -4.26
CA VAL A 160 10.51 -8.65 -2.92
C VAL A 160 9.14 -9.31 -2.77
N GLY A 161 8.87 -9.92 -1.61
CA GLY A 161 7.58 -10.51 -1.28
C GLY A 161 7.37 -10.78 0.20
#